data_AF-A0A9D5Y6E9-F1
#
_entry.id   AF-A0A9D5Y6E9-F1
#
_cell.length_a   1.000
_cell.length_b   1.000
_cell.length_c   1.000
_cell.angle_alpha   90.00
_cell.angle_beta   90.00
_cell.angle_gamma   90.00
#
_symmetry.space_group_name_H-M   'P 1'
#
loop_
_entity.id
_entity.type
_entity.pdbx_description
1 polymer ?
#
loop_
_entity_poly.entity_id
_entity_poly.type
_entity_poly.pdbx_seq_one_letter_code
_entity_poly.pdbx_strand_id
1 'polypeptide(L)' 'MQIAIDGPSGAGKSSVAKAVAAKMGLVYVDTGALYRTVGYYVRSA' A
#
# COMPACT_ATOMS: atom_id res chain seq x y z
N MET A 1 -14.37 9.57 1.19
CA MET A 1 -14.25 8.45 2.14
C MET A 1 -12.80 7.97 2.15
N GLN A 2 -12.23 7.66 3.31
CA GLN A 2 -10.86 7.15 3.45
C GLN A 2 -10.90 5.88 4.30
N ILE A 3 -10.10 4.87 3.93
CA ILE A 3 -10.06 3.56 4.59
C ILE A 3 -8.60 3.21 4.84
N ALA A 4 -8.24 2.98 6.11
CA ALA A 4 -6.94 2.46 6.51
C ALA A 4 -7.01 0.94 6.67
N ILE A 5 -5.98 0.22 6.22
CA ILE A 5 -5.87 -1.24 6.35
C ILE A 5 -4.52 -1.60 6.97
N ASP A 6 -4.53 -1.95 8.25
CA ASP A 6 -3.35 -2.26 9.04
C ASP A 6 -3.27 -3.74 9.43
N GLY A 7 -2.06 -4.20 9.78
CA GLY A 7 -1.79 -5.59 10.15
C GLY A 7 -0.35 -6.03 9.83
N PRO A 8 0.07 -7.22 10.26
CA PRO A 8 1.45 -7.69 10.13
C PRO A 8 1.86 -7.94 8.67
N SER A 9 3.17 -8.00 8.41
CA SER A 9 3.69 -8.37 7.08
C SER A 9 3.16 -9.74 6.64
N GLY A 10 2.89 -9.91 5.35
CA GLY A 10 2.35 -11.16 4.80
C GLY A 10 0.84 -11.39 5.00
N ALA A 11 0.13 -10.54 5.76
CA ALA A 11 -1.32 -10.70 6.01
C ALA A 11 -2.25 -10.42 4.81
N GLY A 12 -1.72 -10.24 3.60
CA GLY A 12 -2.54 -9.99 2.40
C GLY A 12 -3.17 -8.59 2.28
N LYS A 13 -2.76 -7.63 3.12
CA LYS A 13 -3.33 -6.25 3.17
C LYS A 13 -3.41 -5.56 1.81
N SER A 14 -2.33 -5.57 1.03
CA SER A 14 -2.31 -4.94 -0.30
C SER A 14 -3.28 -5.59 -1.27
N SER A 15 -3.48 -6.91 -1.18
CA SER A 15 -4.44 -7.64 -2.03
C SER A 15 -5.88 -7.24 -1.67
N VAL A 16 -6.21 -7.20 -0.38
CA VAL A 16 -7.54 -6.78 0.08
C VAL A 16 -7.79 -5.30 -0.23
N ALA A 17 -6.82 -4.43 0.03
CA ALA A 17 -6.93 -3.00 -0.25
C ALA A 17 -7.22 -2.71 -1.73
N LYS A 18 -6.53 -3.39 -2.65
CA LYS A 18 -6.79 -3.27 -4.10
C LYS A 18 -8.19 -3.73 -4.47
N ALA A 19 -8.64 -4.85 -3.92
CA ALA A 19 -9.97 -5.39 -4.20
C ALA A 19 -11.09 -4.46 -3.67
N VAL A 20 -10.94 -3.91 -2.47
CA VAL A 20 -11.88 -2.94 -1.88
C VAL A 20 -11.90 -1.65 -2.68
N ALA A 21 -10.72 -1.11 -3.03
CA ALA A 21 -10.61 0.12 -3.81
C ALA A 21 -11.29 0.00 -5.18
N ALA A 22 -11.08 -1.12 -5.89
CA ALA A 22 -11.74 -1.40 -7.16
C ALA A 22 -13.27 -1.48 -7.03
N LYS A 23 -13.78 -2.15 -5.98
CA LYS A 23 -15.23 -2.27 -5.74
C LYS A 23 -15.89 -0.94 -5.37
N MET A 24 -15.17 -0.04 -4.71
CA MET A 24 -15.70 1.22 -4.18
C MET A 24 -15.35 2.44 -5.05
N GLY A 25 -14.63 2.26 -6.16
CA GLY A 25 -14.14 3.37 -6.99
C GLY A 25 -13.17 4.28 -6.25
N LEU A 26 -12.41 3.75 -5.29
CA LEU A 26 -11.42 4.50 -4.51
C LEU A 26 -10.04 4.37 -5.14
N VAL A 27 -9.19 5.38 -4.88
CA VAL A 27 -7.77 5.30 -5.21
C VAL A 27 -7.07 4.39 -4.21
N TYR A 28 -6.30 3.43 -4.72
CA TYR A 28 -5.42 2.58 -3.91
C TYR A 28 -4.04 3.24 -3.74
N VAL A 29 -3.59 3.38 -2.49
CA VAL A 29 -2.27 3.93 -2.14
C VAL A 29 -1.41 2.85 -1.50
N ASP A 30 -0.28 2.50 -2.13
CA ASP A 30 0.70 1.54 -1.60
C ASP A 30 1.82 2.28 -0.86
N THR A 31 1.63 2.53 0.44
CA THR A 31 2.62 3.17 1.30
C THR A 31 3.89 2.32 1.43
N GLY A 32 3.78 0.98 1.37
CA GLY A 32 4.92 0.08 1.44
C GLY A 32 5.84 0.22 0.22
N ALA A 33 5.28 0.37 -0.97
CA ALA A 33 6.05 0.67 -2.18
C ALA A 33 6.76 2.02 -2.06
N LEU A 34 6.07 3.06 -1.58
CA LEU A 34 6.64 4.38 -1.38
C LEU A 34 7.87 4.36 -0.46
N TYR A 35 7.76 3.74 0.72
CA TYR A 35 8.90 3.64 1.64
C TYR A 35 10.06 2.83 1.05
N ARG A 36 9.78 1.73 0.33
CA ARG A 36 10.84 0.95 -0.34
C ARG A 36 11.55 1.75 -1.43
N THR A 37 10.81 2.51 -2.24
CA THR A 37 11.39 3.36 -3.29
C THR A 37 12.29 4.42 -2.70
N VAL A 38 11.84 5.13 -1.65
CA VAL A 38 12.67 6.13 -0.97
C VAL A 38 13.91 5.49 -0.34
N GLY A 39 13.75 4.36 0.36
CA GLY A 39 14.89 3.64 0.94
C GLY A 39 15.89 3.16 -0.11
N TYR A 40 15.41 2.70 -1.27
CA TYR A 40 16.27 2.33 -2.39
C TYR A 40 17.02 3.54 -2.94
N TYR A 41 16.34 4.68 -3.14
CA TYR A 41 16.97 5.91 -3.62
C TYR A 41 18.09 6.36 -2.67
N VAL A 42 17.82 6.41 -1.36
CA VAL A 42 18.82 6.80 -0.35
C VAL A 42 20.01 5.84 -0.31
N ARG A 43 19.77 4.53 -0.49
CA ARG A 43 20.85 3.52 -0.57
C ARG A 43 21.71 3.65 -1.84
N SER A 44 21.13 4.17 -2.92
CA SER A 44 21.72 4.19 -4.25
C SER A 44 22.34 5.55 -4.63
N ALA A 45 22.11 6.57 -3.80
CA ALA A 45 22.71 7.90 -3.90
C ALA A 45 24.09 7.91 -3.22
#